data_AF-A0A527WKS9-F1
#
_entry.id   AF-A0A527WKS9-F1
#
_cell.length_a   1.000
_cell.length_b   1.000
_cell.length_c   1.000
_cell.angle_alpha   90.00
_cell.angle_beta   90.00
_cell.angle_gamma   90.00
#
_symmetry.space_group_name_H-M   'P 1'
#
loop_
_entity.id
_entity.type
_entity.pdbx_description
1 polymer ?
#
loop_
_entity_poly.entity_id
_entity_poly.type
_entity_poly.pdbx_seq_one_letter_code
_entity_poly.pdbx_strand_id
1 'polypeptide(L)'
;VQVRMLPAEILGDAAGKIAPAHWDTVKDAYAERVLDIIEGYAPGLRRRVLGRAIFSPLDLERENPNLVGGDQICGSHHLAQNFLFRPARGFARWNTPVSNLYLTGAATWPGAGTGAGSGYMLAQQLGGN
;
A
#
# COMPACT_ATOMS: atom_id res chain seq x y z
N VAL A 1 -11.36 -5.23 -6.64
CA VAL A 1 -10.27 -6.24 -6.56
C VAL A 1 -9.01 -5.50 -6.19
N GLN A 2 -8.22 -6.03 -5.25
CA GLN A 2 -6.92 -5.46 -4.90
C GLN A 2 -5.83 -6.36 -5.49
N VAL A 3 -4.97 -5.77 -6.32
CA VAL A 3 -3.76 -6.44 -6.81
C VAL A 3 -2.61 -5.94 -5.95
N ARG A 4 -1.81 -6.86 -5.41
CA ARG A 4 -0.66 -6.51 -4.55
C ARG A 4 0.63 -6.55 -5.37
N MET A 5 1.65 -5.84 -4.88
CA MET A 5 3.01 -5.82 -5.45
C MET A 5 3.07 -5.24 -6.87
N LEU A 6 2.31 -4.17 -7.14
CA LEU A 6 2.47 -3.42 -8.40
C LEU A 6 3.76 -2.61 -8.32
N PRO A 7 4.47 -2.46 -9.45
CA PRO A 7 5.62 -1.58 -9.47
C PRO A 7 5.17 -0.11 -9.46
N ALA A 8 5.89 0.74 -8.74
CA ALA A 8 5.67 2.19 -8.80
C ALA A 8 5.97 2.74 -10.20
N GLU A 9 7.00 2.21 -10.86
CA GLU A 9 7.40 2.53 -12.22
C GLU A 9 7.20 1.33 -13.14
N ILE A 10 6.52 1.54 -14.27
CA ILE A 10 6.32 0.47 -15.25
C ILE A 10 7.46 0.49 -16.24
N LEU A 11 8.29 -0.55 -16.19
CA LEU A 11 9.38 -0.80 -17.16
C LEU A 11 8.95 -1.73 -18.29
N GLY A 12 7.68 -2.11 -18.32
CA GLY A 12 7.10 -3.07 -19.26
C GLY A 12 6.62 -4.35 -18.57
N ASP A 13 6.21 -5.34 -19.36
CA ASP A 13 5.73 -6.62 -18.86
C ASP A 13 6.33 -7.83 -19.60
N ALA A 14 6.35 -8.98 -18.91
CA ALA A 14 6.86 -10.22 -19.48
C ALA A 14 6.04 -10.74 -20.68
N ALA A 15 4.80 -10.28 -20.84
CA ALA A 15 3.94 -10.66 -21.96
C ALA A 15 4.09 -9.75 -23.19
N GLY A 16 4.88 -8.68 -23.11
CA GLY A 16 5.07 -7.71 -24.20
C GLY A 16 3.80 -6.93 -24.59
N LYS A 17 2.82 -6.86 -23.69
CA LYS A 17 1.50 -6.24 -23.91
C LYS A 17 1.40 -4.84 -23.30
N ILE A 18 2.24 -4.53 -22.31
CA ILE A 18 2.33 -3.21 -21.68
C ILE A 18 3.77 -2.73 -21.85
N ALA A 19 3.96 -1.66 -22.60
CA ALA A 19 5.24 -0.98 -22.74
C ALA A 19 5.57 -0.14 -21.48
N PRO A 20 6.82 0.29 -21.30
CA PRO A 20 7.15 1.31 -20.32
C PRO A 20 6.23 2.53 -20.48
N ALA A 21 5.51 2.90 -19.41
CA ALA A 21 4.48 3.92 -19.47
C ALA A 21 4.18 4.50 -18.09
N HIS A 22 3.51 5.66 -18.07
CA HIS A 22 3.04 6.29 -16.84
C HIS A 22 1.72 5.66 -16.38
N TRP A 23 1.48 5.57 -15.06
CA TRP A 23 0.29 4.94 -14.51
C TRP A 23 -1.03 5.56 -15.01
N ASP A 24 -1.04 6.86 -15.24
CA ASP A 24 -2.19 7.58 -15.80
C ASP A 24 -2.66 7.04 -17.15
N THR A 25 -1.75 6.52 -17.98
CA THR A 25 -2.07 6.09 -19.35
C THR A 25 -2.35 4.60 -19.46
N VAL A 26 -1.97 3.81 -18.47
CA VAL A 26 -1.93 2.34 -18.56
C VAL A 26 -2.86 1.63 -17.56
N LYS A 27 -3.39 2.34 -16.55
CA LYS A 27 -4.22 1.73 -15.50
C LYS A 27 -5.44 0.99 -16.03
N ASP A 28 -6.10 1.49 -17.07
CA ASP A 28 -7.22 0.80 -17.73
C ASP A 28 -6.77 -0.50 -18.40
N ALA A 29 -5.69 -0.48 -19.18
CA ALA A 29 -5.16 -1.67 -19.83
C ALA A 29 -4.70 -2.73 -18.82
N TYR A 30 -4.12 -2.31 -17.69
CA TYR A 30 -3.77 -3.21 -16.60
C TYR A 30 -5.02 -3.79 -15.91
N ALA A 31 -6.05 -2.98 -15.70
CA ALA A 31 -7.32 -3.47 -15.14
C ALA A 31 -8.00 -4.51 -16.06
N GLU A 32 -7.96 -4.32 -17.37
CA GLU A 32 -8.46 -5.30 -18.33
C GLU A 32 -7.73 -6.64 -18.21
N ARG A 33 -6.40 -6.62 -18.05
CA ARG A 33 -5.63 -7.85 -17.81
C ARG A 33 -6.04 -8.56 -16.53
N VAL A 34 -6.26 -7.82 -15.46
CA VAL A 34 -6.73 -8.39 -14.18
C VAL A 34 -8.10 -9.03 -14.38
N LEU A 35 -9.00 -8.37 -15.11
CA LEU A 35 -10.31 -8.92 -15.44
C LEU A 35 -10.22 -10.16 -16.33
N ASP A 36 -9.31 -10.21 -17.30
CA ASP A 36 -9.08 -11.40 -18.15
C ASP A 36 -8.64 -12.60 -17.31
N ILE A 37 -7.74 -12.39 -16.34
CA ILE A 37 -7.32 -13.44 -15.41
C ILE A 37 -8.51 -13.92 -14.59
N ILE A 38 -9.30 -13.00 -14.02
CA ILE A 38 -10.46 -13.37 -13.21
C ILE A 38 -11.53 -14.08 -14.05
N GLU A 39 -11.80 -13.63 -15.28
CA GLU A 39 -12.76 -14.26 -16.18
C GLU A 39 -12.39 -15.73 -16.47
N GLY A 40 -11.09 -16.04 -16.53
CA GLY A 40 -10.60 -17.42 -16.62
C GLY A 40 -10.95 -18.31 -15.43
N TYR A 41 -11.06 -17.73 -14.22
CA TYR A 41 -11.47 -18.45 -13.00
C TYR A 41 -12.96 -18.31 -12.66
N ALA A 42 -13.61 -17.26 -13.15
CA ALA A 42 -15.01 -16.93 -12.89
C ALA A 42 -15.71 -16.49 -14.19
N PRO A 43 -16.05 -17.44 -15.09
CA PRO A 43 -16.63 -17.11 -16.39
C PRO A 43 -17.97 -16.38 -16.28
N GLY A 44 -18.14 -15.34 -17.09
CA GLY A 44 -19.32 -14.47 -17.11
C GLY A 44 -19.29 -13.34 -16.09
N LEU A 45 -18.19 -13.15 -15.34
CA LEU A 45 -18.06 -12.04 -14.40
C LEU A 45 -18.25 -10.69 -15.08
N ARG A 46 -17.60 -10.46 -16.23
CA ARG A 46 -17.67 -9.18 -16.96
C ARG A 46 -19.10 -8.76 -17.27
N ARG A 47 -19.99 -9.71 -17.59
CA ARG A 47 -21.41 -9.44 -17.90
C ARG A 47 -22.22 -8.97 -16.69
N ARG A 48 -21.70 -9.13 -15.48
CA ARG A 48 -22.35 -8.74 -14.21
C ARG A 48 -21.78 -7.44 -13.63
N VAL A 49 -20.77 -6.83 -14.26
CA VAL A 49 -20.18 -5.57 -13.82
C VAL A 49 -21.09 -4.41 -14.24
N LEU A 50 -21.68 -3.71 -13.27
CA LEU A 50 -22.54 -2.55 -13.51
C LEU A 50 -21.76 -1.23 -13.62
N GLY A 51 -20.55 -1.20 -13.06
CA GLY A 51 -19.68 -0.03 -13.05
C GLY A 51 -18.30 -0.40 -12.54
N ARG A 52 -17.30 0.45 -12.83
CA ARG A 52 -15.92 0.25 -12.41
C ARG A 52 -15.28 1.56 -12.00
N ALA A 53 -14.42 1.49 -10.99
CA ALA A 53 -13.48 2.56 -10.63
C ALA A 53 -12.10 1.93 -10.52
N ILE A 54 -11.09 2.58 -11.10
CA ILE A 54 -9.74 2.05 -11.23
C ILE A 54 -8.78 3.05 -10.59
N PHE A 55 -8.06 2.58 -9.56
CA PHE A 55 -7.06 3.35 -8.84
C PHE A 55 -5.70 2.69 -9.06
N SER A 56 -4.80 3.43 -9.68
CA SER A 56 -3.39 3.05 -9.81
C SER A 56 -2.62 3.37 -8.53
N PRO A 57 -1.39 2.85 -8.35
CA PRO A 57 -0.52 3.26 -7.25
C PRO A 57 -0.35 4.79 -7.16
N LEU A 58 -0.27 5.46 -8.31
CA LEU A 58 -0.17 6.90 -8.39
C LEU A 58 -1.45 7.63 -7.95
N ASP A 59 -2.62 7.10 -8.32
CA ASP A 59 -3.89 7.66 -7.86
C ASP A 59 -4.01 7.56 -6.32
N LEU A 60 -3.59 6.43 -5.74
CA LEU A 60 -3.59 6.22 -4.30
C LEU A 60 -2.68 7.21 -3.57
N GLU A 61 -1.47 7.43 -4.08
CA GLU A 61 -0.54 8.42 -3.51
C GLU A 61 -1.08 9.86 -3.61
N ARG A 62 -1.75 10.20 -4.72
CA ARG A 62 -2.40 11.51 -4.90
C ARG A 62 -3.54 11.74 -3.91
N GLU A 63 -4.31 10.71 -3.61
CA GLU A 63 -5.43 10.81 -2.65
C GLU A 63 -4.94 10.82 -1.20
N ASN A 64 -3.87 10.09 -0.90
CA ASN A 64 -3.29 10.04 0.43
C ASN A 64 -1.75 10.04 0.33
N PRO A 65 -1.07 11.14 0.71
CA PRO A 65 0.37 11.25 0.60
C PRO A 65 1.13 10.27 1.51
N ASN A 66 0.47 9.60 2.46
CA ASN A 66 1.09 8.51 3.23
C ASN A 66 1.25 7.21 2.43
N LEU A 67 0.60 7.09 1.26
CA LEU A 67 0.65 5.95 0.37
C LEU A 67 1.73 6.15 -0.70
N VAL A 68 2.96 6.44 -0.27
CA VAL A 68 4.09 6.68 -1.19
C VAL A 68 4.28 5.50 -2.14
N GLY A 69 4.30 5.73 -3.45
CA GLY A 69 4.33 4.70 -4.48
C GLY A 69 3.09 3.78 -4.49
N GLY A 70 1.98 4.22 -3.91
CA GLY A 70 0.76 3.44 -3.66
C GLY A 70 0.86 2.47 -2.48
N ASP A 71 1.87 2.60 -1.62
CA ASP A 71 2.15 1.61 -0.57
C ASP A 71 1.31 1.82 0.70
N GLN A 72 0.27 1.00 0.83
CA GLN A 72 -0.60 0.94 2.01
C GLN A 72 0.01 0.34 3.28
N ILE A 73 1.19 -0.27 3.18
CA ILE A 73 1.91 -0.81 4.35
C ILE A 73 3.04 0.10 4.85
N CYS A 74 3.19 1.29 4.24
CA CYS A 74 4.15 2.33 4.60
C CYS A 74 5.59 1.79 4.68
N GLY A 75 6.05 1.13 3.62
CA GLY A 75 7.41 0.63 3.42
C GLY A 75 7.51 -0.90 3.50
N SER A 76 8.70 -1.44 3.18
CA SER A 76 8.96 -2.88 3.20
C SER A 76 8.95 -3.50 4.59
N HIS A 77 8.41 -4.72 4.67
CA HIS A 77 8.49 -5.56 5.87
C HIS A 77 9.80 -6.37 5.97
N HIS A 78 10.74 -6.24 5.02
CA HIS A 78 12.06 -6.85 5.15
C HIS A 78 12.81 -6.30 6.37
N LEU A 79 13.64 -7.15 6.99
CA LEU A 79 14.39 -6.81 8.21
C LEU A 79 15.23 -5.53 8.08
N ALA A 80 15.71 -5.22 6.87
CA ALA A 80 16.48 -4.01 6.60
C ALA A 80 15.69 -2.69 6.74
N GLN A 81 14.35 -2.73 6.70
CA GLN A 81 13.48 -1.54 6.75
C GLN A 81 12.38 -1.63 7.83
N ASN A 82 12.25 -2.76 8.50
CA ASN A 82 11.17 -3.04 9.44
C ASN A 82 11.65 -3.11 10.90
N PHE A 83 10.73 -3.23 11.86
CA PHE A 83 11.00 -3.36 13.30
C PHE A 83 11.82 -2.18 13.85
N LEU A 84 13.09 -2.42 14.20
CA LEU A 84 14.01 -1.48 14.87
C LEU A 84 14.35 -0.24 14.02
N PHE A 85 13.97 -0.26 12.74
CA PHE A 85 14.18 0.85 11.81
C PHE A 85 12.95 1.75 11.67
N ARG A 86 11.87 1.48 12.42
CA ARG A 86 10.61 2.24 12.39
C ARG A 86 10.23 2.74 13.79
N PRO A 87 9.83 4.02 13.94
CA PRO A 87 9.59 5.00 12.87
C PRO A 87 10.87 5.67 12.33
N ALA A 88 11.97 5.59 13.06
CA ALA A 88 13.29 6.07 12.65
C ALA A 88 14.36 5.15 13.21
N ARG A 89 15.51 5.03 12.55
CA ARG A 89 16.62 4.20 13.03
C ARG A 89 17.06 4.64 14.43
N GLY A 90 17.16 3.68 15.35
CA GLY A 90 17.49 3.96 16.76
C GLY A 90 16.29 4.33 17.63
N PHE A 91 15.10 4.44 17.02
CA PHE A 91 13.83 4.64 17.68
C PHE A 91 12.90 3.47 17.36
N ALA A 92 12.02 3.14 18.30
CA ALA A 92 11.14 1.99 18.16
C ALA A 92 9.75 2.29 18.71
N ARG A 93 8.82 1.39 18.36
CA ARG A 93 7.39 1.48 18.69
C ARG A 93 6.77 2.71 18.01
N TRP A 94 6.54 3.76 18.79
CA TRP A 94 5.88 4.99 18.38
C TRP A 94 6.72 6.23 18.66
N ASN A 95 7.90 6.07 19.28
CA ASN A 95 8.74 7.19 19.68
C ASN A 95 9.54 7.72 18.48
N THR A 96 9.76 9.02 18.42
CA THR A 96 10.55 9.66 17.35
C THR A 96 11.80 10.34 17.93
N PRO A 97 12.75 10.79 17.08
CA PRO A 97 13.90 11.58 17.52
C PRO A 97 13.54 12.93 18.16
N VAL A 98 12.30 13.40 17.97
CA VAL A 98 11.82 14.66 18.54
C VAL A 98 11.10 14.36 19.85
N SER A 99 11.54 14.99 20.93
CA SER A 99 10.93 14.82 22.25
C SER A 99 9.43 15.19 22.21
N ASN A 100 8.61 14.36 22.84
CA ASN A 100 7.15 14.49 22.92
C ASN A 100 6.43 14.43 21.55
N LEU A 101 7.09 13.95 20.49
CA LEU A 101 6.46 13.62 19.23
C LEU A 101 6.39 12.10 19.06
N TYR A 102 5.18 11.60 18.86
CA TYR A 102 4.89 10.18 18.66
C TYR A 102 4.26 9.95 17.30
N LEU A 103 4.60 8.84 16.66
CA LEU A 103 4.00 8.40 15.39
C LEU A 103 3.11 7.19 15.63
N THR A 104 1.96 7.16 14.96
CA THR A 104 1.05 6.01 14.93
C THR A 104 0.64 5.69 13.49
N GLY A 105 0.01 4.54 13.29
CA GLY A 105 -0.43 4.04 11.99
C GLY A 105 0.47 2.93 11.43
N ALA A 106 0.27 2.61 10.16
CA ALA A 106 0.89 1.45 9.50
C ALA A 106 2.42 1.46 9.49
N ALA A 107 3.03 2.65 9.58
CA ALA A 107 4.48 2.82 9.64
C ALA A 107 5.10 2.45 11.00
N THR A 108 4.32 2.10 12.01
CA THR A 108 4.79 1.87 13.39
C THR A 108 4.26 0.55 13.93
N TRP A 109 4.90 0.01 14.97
CA TRP A 109 4.48 -1.25 15.60
C TRP A 109 3.00 -1.20 16.02
N PRO A 110 2.19 -2.27 15.80
CA PRO A 110 2.53 -3.61 15.29
C PRO A 110 2.66 -3.72 13.76
N GLY A 111 2.47 -2.62 13.03
CA GLY A 111 2.59 -2.55 11.57
C GLY A 111 1.26 -2.27 10.89
N ALA A 112 1.23 -2.53 9.58
CA ALA A 112 0.11 -2.21 8.73
C ALA A 112 -1.14 -3.06 9.01
N GLY A 113 -2.31 -2.47 8.77
CA GLY A 113 -3.61 -3.11 8.95
C GLY A 113 -4.66 -2.12 9.47
N THR A 114 -5.92 -2.54 9.44
CA THR A 114 -7.07 -1.72 9.88
C THR A 114 -7.37 -1.84 11.37
N GLY A 115 -6.63 -2.68 12.11
CA GLY A 115 -6.93 -3.03 13.50
C GLY A 115 -6.62 -1.96 14.55
N ALA A 116 -6.20 -0.74 14.16
CA ALA A 116 -5.88 0.38 15.04
C ALA A 116 -4.85 0.09 16.18
N GLY A 117 -4.17 -1.05 16.14
CA GLY A 117 -3.32 -1.54 17.24
C GLY A 117 -2.18 -0.60 17.61
N SER A 118 -1.58 0.08 16.63
CA SER A 118 -0.52 1.06 16.88
C SER A 118 -1.02 2.20 17.77
N GLY A 119 -2.16 2.79 17.43
CA GLY A 119 -2.73 3.92 18.17
C GLY A 119 -3.21 3.50 19.56
N TYR A 120 -3.85 2.34 19.65
CA TYR A 120 -4.29 1.76 20.92
C TYR A 120 -3.12 1.57 21.90
N MET A 121 -2.05 0.92 21.46
CA MET A 121 -0.90 0.64 22.33
C MET A 121 -0.10 1.91 22.69
N LEU A 122 -0.01 2.89 21.78
CA LEU A 122 0.54 4.20 22.10
C LEU A 122 -0.26 4.89 23.21
N ALA A 123 -1.59 4.87 23.11
CA ALA A 123 -2.46 5.48 24.13
C ALA A 123 -2.27 4.83 25.50
N GLN A 124 -2.09 3.50 25.56
CA GLN A 124 -1.76 2.81 26.80
C GLN A 124 -0.41 3.26 27.38
N GLN A 125 0.63 3.35 26.53
CA GLN A 125 1.96 3.81 26.95
C GLN A 125 1.93 5.22 27.54
N LEU A 126 1.17 6.13 26.92
CA LEU A 126 1.06 7.52 27.39
C LEU A 126 0.14 7.67 28.61
N GLY A 127 -0.84 6.78 28.76
CA GLY A 127 -1.76 6.74 29.89
C GLY A 127 -1.15 6.17 31.18
N GLY A 128 0.09 5.66 31.14
CA GLY A 128 0.80 5.15 32.31
C GLY A 128 0.42 3.73 32.73
N ASN A 129 -0.13 2.92 31.81
CA ASN A 129 -0.46 1.51 32.04
C ASN A 129 0.64 0.57 31.53
#